data_AF-A0AAD9QBM4-F1
#
_entry.id   AF-A0AAD9QBM4-F1
#
_cell.length_a   1.000
_cell.length_b   1.000
_cell.length_c   1.000
_cell.angle_alpha   90.00
_cell.angle_beta   90.00
_cell.angle_gamma   90.00
#
_symmetry.space_group_name_H-M   'P 1'
#
loop_
_entity.id
_entity.type
_entity.pdbx_description
1 polymer ?
#
loop_
_entity_poly.entity_id
_entity_poly.type
_entity_poly.pdbx_seq_one_letter_code
_entity_poly.pdbx_strand_id
1 'polypeptide(L)'
;MVDTAEQCYMKELNKATYYVDEIKENLGTSVKQDLQLAYEKMCKLNRPIETAANWVKDAMSEEEKTFEQVRTWLEARKDDLIPIHELRSSLKLELVEFEKQETNKHEEDWFKKNVELEKMLIKDLPNITSVMQQNQRHS
;
A
#
# COMPACT_ATOMS: atom_id res chain seq x y z
N MET A 1 35.35 9.75 12.01
CA MET A 1 33.90 10.06 12.10
C MET A 1 33.12 9.38 10.98
N VAL A 2 33.71 9.28 9.78
CA VAL A 2 33.13 8.52 8.65
C VAL A 2 32.81 7.08 9.04
N ASP A 3 33.74 6.35 9.66
CA ASP A 3 33.51 4.94 10.07
C ASP A 3 32.28 4.78 10.97
N THR A 4 32.07 5.71 11.90
CA THR A 4 30.91 5.71 12.80
C THR A 4 29.61 5.99 12.03
N ALA A 5 29.64 6.94 11.10
CA ALA A 5 28.48 7.23 10.24
C ALA A 5 28.15 6.03 9.33
N GLU A 6 29.16 5.36 8.79
CA GLU A 6 28.98 4.15 7.97
C GLU A 6 28.38 3.00 8.79
N GLN A 7 28.84 2.80 10.03
CA GLN A 7 28.24 1.82 10.94
C GLN A 7 26.75 2.12 11.21
N CYS A 8 26.39 3.40 11.40
CA CYS A 8 25.00 3.81 11.54
C CYS A 8 24.18 3.51 10.28
N TYR A 9 24.72 3.81 9.10
CA TYR A 9 24.08 3.48 7.82
C TYR A 9 23.84 1.97 7.68
N MET A 10 24.87 1.15 7.90
CA MET A 10 24.78 -0.30 7.81
C MET A 10 23.77 -0.89 8.81
N LYS A 11 23.68 -0.31 10.01
CA LYS A 11 22.69 -0.73 11.02
C LYS A 11 21.26 -0.49 10.55
N GLU A 12 20.96 0.69 10.01
CA GLU A 12 19.63 0.99 9.50
C GLU A 12 19.31 0.19 8.22
N LEU A 13 20.30 -0.05 7.36
CA LEU A 13 20.15 -0.91 6.19
C LEU A 13 19.82 -2.36 6.56
N ASN A 14 20.55 -2.95 7.51
CA ASN A 14 20.30 -4.32 7.98
C ASN A 14 18.90 -4.44 8.60
N LYS A 15 18.48 -3.44 9.37
CA LYS A 15 17.13 -3.38 9.94
C LYS A 15 16.06 -3.32 8.86
N ALA A 16 16.24 -2.48 7.85
CA ALA A 16 15.28 -2.38 6.76
C ALA A 16 15.22 -3.65 5.93
N THR A 17 16.37 -4.28 5.66
CA THR A 17 16.47 -5.57 4.97
C THR A 17 15.71 -6.66 5.73
N TYR A 18 15.94 -6.79 7.03
CA TYR A 18 15.19 -7.72 7.89
C TYR A 18 13.67 -7.53 7.76
N TYR A 19 13.20 -6.28 7.79
CA TYR A 19 11.77 -6.01 7.69
C TYR A 19 11.21 -6.22 6.29
N VAL A 20 11.99 -6.00 5.23
CA VAL A 20 11.60 -6.35 3.86
C VAL A 20 11.34 -7.85 3.77
N ASP A 21 12.23 -8.68 4.31
CA ASP A 21 12.09 -10.13 4.29
C ASP A 21 10.90 -10.59 5.15
N GLU A 22 10.77 -10.07 6.38
CA GLU A 22 9.63 -10.35 7.26
C GLU A 22 8.29 -10.00 6.60
N ILE A 23 8.20 -8.85 5.93
CA ILE A 23 6.97 -8.43 5.24
C ILE A 23 6.67 -9.36 4.06
N LYS A 24 7.67 -9.71 3.25
CA LYS A 24 7.51 -10.63 2.12
C LYS A 24 7.02 -12.01 2.56
N GLU A 25 7.51 -12.53 3.68
CA GLU A 25 7.07 -13.82 4.23
C GLU A 25 5.61 -13.79 4.72
N ASN A 26 5.17 -12.66 5.26
CA ASN A 26 3.85 -12.53 5.88
C ASN A 26 2.72 -12.10 4.92
N LEU A 27 3.05 -11.63 3.71
CA LEU A 27 2.08 -11.08 2.74
C LEU A 27 1.28 -12.12 1.94
N GLY A 28 1.37 -13.42 2.25
CA GLY A 28 0.76 -14.48 1.43
C GLY A 28 -0.76 -14.36 1.20
N THR A 29 -1.56 -14.24 2.28
CA THR A 29 -3.04 -14.16 2.23
C THR A 29 -3.58 -12.99 3.06
N SER A 30 -2.80 -11.91 3.13
CA SER A 30 -3.04 -10.76 4.00
C SER A 30 -4.32 -9.98 3.63
N VAL A 31 -5.10 -9.59 4.64
CA VAL A 31 -6.26 -8.70 4.46
C VAL A 31 -5.80 -7.24 4.36
N LYS A 32 -6.67 -6.33 3.89
CA LYS A 32 -6.35 -4.89 3.68
C LYS A 32 -5.57 -4.23 4.82
N GLN A 33 -5.93 -4.54 6.06
CA GLN A 33 -5.29 -3.98 7.25
C GLN A 33 -3.82 -4.39 7.36
N ASP A 34 -3.50 -5.63 7.01
CA ASP A 34 -2.14 -6.15 7.02
C ASP A 34 -1.30 -5.50 5.91
N LEU A 35 -1.87 -5.34 4.70
CA LEU A 35 -1.24 -4.61 3.59
C LEU A 35 -0.92 -3.17 3.98
N GLN A 36 -1.86 -2.49 4.65
CA GLN A 36 -1.69 -1.11 5.06
C GLN A 36 -0.64 -0.97 6.17
N LEU A 37 -0.65 -1.89 7.15
CA LEU A 37 0.37 -1.95 8.19
C LEU A 37 1.76 -2.19 7.60
N ALA A 38 1.88 -3.11 6.64
CA ALA A 38 3.14 -3.38 5.93
C ALA A 38 3.63 -2.13 5.17
N TYR A 39 2.73 -1.45 4.44
CA TYR A 39 3.08 -0.23 3.71
C TYR A 39 3.56 0.89 4.65
N GLU A 40 2.86 1.12 5.76
CA GLU A 40 3.26 2.11 6.76
C GLU A 40 4.62 1.78 7.40
N LYS A 41 4.85 0.50 7.70
CA LYS A 41 6.11 0.02 8.25
C LYS A 41 7.26 0.28 7.27
N MET A 42 7.08 -0.02 5.99
CA MET A 42 8.04 0.31 4.94
C MET A 42 8.31 1.82 4.82
N CYS A 43 7.27 2.66 4.88
CA CYS A 43 7.43 4.11 4.83
C CYS A 43 8.26 4.64 6.02
N LYS A 44 8.10 4.04 7.21
CA LYS A 44 8.86 4.41 8.41
C LYS A 44 10.33 4.01 8.34
N LEU A 45 10.69 3.00 7.53
CA LEU A 45 12.07 2.51 7.39
C LEU A 45 12.92 3.34 6.41
N ASN A 46 12.29 4.03 5.45
CA ASN A 46 12.99 4.84 4.46
C ASN A 46 13.77 6.01 5.09
N ARG A 47 13.10 6.76 5.98
CA ARG A 47 13.63 8.02 6.54
C ARG A 47 14.93 7.84 7.36
N PRO A 48 15.04 6.84 8.26
CA PRO A 48 16.29 6.60 8.99
C PRO A 48 17.48 6.28 8.09
N ILE A 49 17.30 5.47 7.03
CA ILE A 49 18.41 5.11 6.15
C ILE A 49 18.87 6.31 5.32
N GLU A 50 17.94 7.10 4.78
CA GLU A 50 18.27 8.34 4.06
C GLU A 50 19.02 9.33 4.96
N THR A 51 18.59 9.45 6.23
CA THR A 51 19.27 10.30 7.23
C THR A 51 20.68 9.79 7.51
N ALA A 52 20.85 8.49 7.72
CA ALA A 52 22.16 7.90 7.96
C ALA A 52 23.10 8.03 6.75
N ALA A 53 22.59 7.91 5.52
CA ALA A 53 23.37 8.13 4.31
C ALA A 53 23.86 9.58 4.19
N ASN A 54 23.04 10.56 4.57
CA ASN A 54 23.44 11.96 4.61
C ASN A 54 24.52 12.20 5.66
N TRP A 55 24.42 11.58 6.84
CA TRP A 55 25.48 11.67 7.85
C TRP A 55 26.83 11.14 7.37
N VAL A 56 26.83 10.09 6.54
CA VAL A 56 28.08 9.60 5.92
C VAL A 56 28.66 10.65 4.99
N LYS A 57 27.84 11.26 4.14
CA LYS A 57 28.27 12.34 3.24
C LYS A 57 28.82 13.54 4.00
N ASP A 58 28.15 13.94 5.07
CA ASP A 58 28.57 15.06 5.92
C ASP A 58 29.92 14.74 6.59
N ALA A 59 30.06 13.56 7.19
CA ALA A 59 31.31 13.12 7.81
C ALA A 59 32.46 13.00 6.80
N MET A 60 32.19 12.55 5.58
CA MET A 60 33.19 12.49 4.50
C MET A 60 33.63 13.89 4.08
N SER A 61 32.71 14.85 4.06
CA SER A 61 33.02 16.25 3.75
C SER A 61 33.85 16.91 4.85
N GLU A 62 33.53 16.64 6.12
CA GLU A 62 34.28 17.14 7.29
C GLU A 62 35.69 16.56 7.39
N GLU A 63 35.91 15.33 6.94
CA GLU A 63 37.25 14.71 6.84
C GLU A 63 37.99 15.07 5.54
N GLU A 64 37.51 16.06 4.78
CA GLU A 64 38.08 16.52 3.50
C GLU A 64 38.29 15.37 2.50
N LYS A 65 37.43 14.35 2.51
CA LYS A 65 37.47 13.26 1.52
C LYS A 65 37.24 13.84 0.13
N THR A 66 37.94 13.29 -0.84
CA THR A 66 37.82 13.71 -2.24
C THR A 66 36.44 13.36 -2.80
N PHE A 67 36.01 14.12 -3.81
CA PHE A 67 34.78 13.83 -4.55
C PHE A 67 34.77 12.40 -5.13
N GLU A 68 35.91 11.87 -5.55
CA GLU A 68 36.04 10.51 -6.06
C GLU A 68 35.73 9.46 -4.98
N GLN A 69 36.18 9.68 -3.75
CA GLN A 69 35.89 8.79 -2.62
C GLN A 69 34.40 8.81 -2.26
N VAL A 70 33.79 10.00 -2.23
CA VAL A 70 32.34 10.15 -1.99
C VAL A 70 31.54 9.46 -3.10
N ARG A 71 31.93 9.64 -4.37
CA ARG A 71 31.29 8.98 -5.51
C ARG A 71 31.42 7.46 -5.42
N THR A 72 32.62 6.96 -5.13
CA THR A 72 32.89 5.51 -5.00
C THR A 72 32.01 4.89 -3.92
N TRP A 73 31.86 5.57 -2.78
CA TRP A 73 30.98 5.12 -1.72
C TRP A 73 29.51 5.10 -2.17
N LEU A 74 29.02 6.16 -2.80
CA LEU A 74 27.64 6.21 -3.29
C LEU A 74 27.34 5.13 -4.32
N GLU A 75 28.26 4.92 -5.26
CA GLU A 75 28.11 3.92 -6.31
C GLU A 75 28.06 2.50 -5.73
N ALA A 76 28.85 2.23 -4.68
CA ALA A 76 28.82 0.94 -3.98
C ALA A 76 27.51 0.69 -3.20
N ARG A 77 26.70 1.73 -2.96
CA ARG A 77 25.47 1.69 -2.14
C ARG A 77 24.20 1.98 -2.95
N LYS A 78 24.32 2.18 -4.27
CA LYS A 78 23.20 2.55 -5.13
C LYS A 78 22.07 1.51 -5.14
N ASP A 79 22.44 0.24 -5.00
CA ASP A 79 21.52 -0.89 -5.10
C ASP A 79 20.91 -1.27 -3.73
N ASP A 80 21.47 -0.77 -2.63
CA ASP A 80 21.07 -1.13 -1.26
C ASP A 80 19.60 -0.78 -0.96
N LEU A 81 19.08 0.27 -1.60
CA LEU A 81 17.70 0.75 -1.39
C LEU A 81 16.70 0.17 -2.39
N ILE A 82 17.14 -0.51 -3.45
CA ILE A 82 16.26 -1.04 -4.50
C ILE A 82 15.18 -1.96 -3.89
N PRO A 83 15.51 -2.98 -3.08
CA PRO A 83 14.49 -3.89 -2.55
C PRO A 83 13.44 -3.20 -1.67
N ILE A 84 13.84 -2.14 -0.96
CA ILE A 84 12.97 -1.36 -0.09
C ILE A 84 11.98 -0.55 -0.93
N HIS A 85 12.47 0.12 -1.98
CA HIS A 85 11.64 0.93 -2.87
C HIS A 85 10.69 0.08 -3.71
N GLU A 86 11.15 -1.07 -4.21
CA GLU A 86 10.32 -2.02 -4.96
C GLU A 86 9.17 -2.53 -4.09
N LEU A 87 9.47 -3.04 -2.88
CA LEU A 87 8.43 -3.54 -1.98
C LEU A 87 7.42 -2.46 -1.61
N ARG A 88 7.89 -1.24 -1.29
CA ARG A 88 6.99 -0.10 -1.02
C ARG A 88 6.07 0.20 -2.20
N SER A 89 6.59 0.14 -3.42
CA SER A 89 5.82 0.41 -4.63
C SER A 89 4.80 -0.68 -4.90
N SER A 90 5.18 -1.95 -4.74
CA SER A 90 4.27 -3.09 -4.88
C SER A 90 3.13 -3.03 -3.86
N LEU A 91 3.44 -2.78 -2.58
CA LEU A 91 2.44 -2.61 -1.53
C LEU A 91 1.44 -1.49 -1.84
N LYS A 92 1.94 -0.37 -2.38
CA LYS A 92 1.08 0.74 -2.79
C LYS A 92 0.13 0.34 -3.93
N LEU A 93 0.63 -0.41 -4.91
CA LEU A 93 -0.18 -0.88 -6.04
C LEU A 93 -1.24 -1.88 -5.56
N GLU A 94 -0.88 -2.83 -4.70
CA GLU A 94 -1.81 -3.80 -4.12
C GLU A 94 -2.91 -3.14 -3.31
N LEU A 95 -2.59 -2.10 -2.51
CA LEU A 95 -3.60 -1.33 -1.78
C LEU A 95 -4.62 -0.67 -2.71
N VAL A 96 -4.15 -0.04 -3.79
CA VAL A 96 -5.03 0.61 -4.78
C VAL A 96 -5.93 -0.41 -5.48
N GLU A 97 -5.38 -1.57 -5.85
CA GLU A 97 -6.16 -2.63 -6.47
C GLU A 97 -7.20 -3.23 -5.50
N PHE A 98 -6.83 -3.40 -4.23
CA PHE A 98 -7.76 -3.87 -3.19
C PHE A 98 -8.94 -2.91 -3.01
N GLU A 99 -8.69 -1.59 -2.93
CA GLU A 99 -9.75 -0.57 -2.81
C GLU A 99 -10.70 -0.56 -4.00
N LYS A 100 -10.15 -0.76 -5.21
CA LYS A 100 -10.94 -0.88 -6.43
C LYS A 100 -11.81 -2.13 -6.40
N GLN A 101 -11.28 -3.26 -5.96
CA GLN A 101 -12.05 -4.51 -5.83
C GLN A 101 -13.18 -4.40 -4.80
N GLU A 102 -12.95 -3.75 -3.66
CA GLU A 102 -14.01 -3.49 -2.68
C GLU A 102 -15.13 -2.61 -3.25
N THR A 103 -14.76 -1.57 -4.00
CA THR A 103 -15.72 -0.66 -4.64
C THR A 103 -16.56 -1.39 -5.68
N ASN A 104 -15.91 -2.13 -6.57
CA ASN A 104 -16.59 -2.92 -7.60
C ASN A 104 -17.56 -3.93 -6.98
N LYS A 105 -17.12 -4.64 -5.93
CA LYS A 105 -17.98 -5.60 -5.21
C LYS A 105 -19.22 -4.92 -4.62
N HIS A 106 -19.05 -3.74 -4.02
CA HIS A 106 -20.17 -2.98 -3.48
C HIS A 106 -21.16 -2.56 -4.57
N GLU A 107 -20.66 -2.10 -5.72
CA GLU A 107 -21.50 -1.74 -6.88
C GLU A 107 -22.24 -2.95 -7.46
N GLU A 108 -21.57 -4.09 -7.59
CA GLU A 108 -22.17 -5.35 -8.04
C GLU A 108 -23.29 -5.82 -7.10
N ASP A 109 -23.05 -5.80 -5.78
CA ASP A 109 -24.03 -6.17 -4.76
C ASP A 109 -25.25 -5.23 -4.80
N TRP A 110 -25.01 -3.92 -4.97
CA TRP A 110 -26.07 -2.93 -5.13
C TRP A 110 -26.90 -3.16 -6.39
N PHE A 111 -26.24 -3.38 -7.53
CA PHE A 111 -26.92 -3.63 -8.81
C PHE A 111 -27.79 -4.89 -8.73
N LYS A 112 -27.24 -5.97 -8.14
CA LYS A 112 -27.97 -7.23 -7.93
C LYS A 112 -29.23 -7.02 -7.09
N LYS A 113 -29.13 -6.26 -6.00
CA LYS A 113 -30.27 -5.95 -5.13
C LYS A 113 -31.35 -5.13 -5.86
N ASN A 114 -30.96 -4.17 -6.69
CA ASN A 114 -31.91 -3.39 -7.48
C ASN A 114 -32.65 -4.26 -8.50
N VAL A 115 -31.93 -5.13 -9.22
CA VAL A 115 -32.55 -6.07 -10.18
C VAL A 115 -33.54 -7.01 -9.48
N GLU A 116 -33.21 -7.47 -8.28
CA GLU A 116 -34.14 -8.30 -7.47
C GLU A 116 -35.40 -7.52 -7.08
N LEU A 117 -35.26 -6.26 -6.64
CA LEU A 117 -36.40 -5.39 -6.31
C LEU A 117 -37.27 -5.09 -7.53
N GLU A 118 -36.67 -4.78 -8.69
CA GLU A 118 -37.41 -4.56 -9.94
C GLU A 118 -38.22 -5.79 -10.35
N LYS A 119 -37.63 -6.99 -10.23
CA LYS A 119 -38.33 -8.25 -10.49
C LYS A 119 -39.52 -8.46 -9.55
N MET A 120 -39.37 -8.14 -8.27
CA MET A 120 -40.48 -8.21 -7.30
C MET A 120 -41.59 -7.22 -7.65
N LEU A 121 -41.25 -5.97 -7.95
CA LEU A 121 -42.23 -4.94 -8.35
C LEU A 121 -42.99 -5.32 -9.62
N ILE A 122 -42.31 -5.85 -10.65
CA ILE A 122 -42.95 -6.33 -11.88
C ILE A 122 -43.89 -7.50 -11.58
N LYS A 123 -43.50 -8.42 -10.69
CA LYS A 123 -44.32 -9.56 -10.29
C LYS A 123 -45.59 -9.14 -9.54
N ASP A 124 -45.49 -8.10 -8.71
CA ASP A 124 -46.61 -7.62 -7.89
C ASP A 124 -47.47 -6.53 -8.57
N LEU A 125 -46.98 -5.94 -9.67
CA LEU A 125 -47.69 -4.93 -10.47
C LEU A 125 -49.13 -5.34 -10.85
N PRO A 126 -49.39 -6.59 -11.31
CA PRO A 126 -50.74 -7.04 -11.65
C PRO A 126 -51.66 -7.11 -10.41
N ASN A 127 -51.13 -7.52 -9.26
CA ASN A 127 -51.87 -7.59 -8.00
C ASN A 127 -52.23 -6.18 -7.49
N ILE A 128 -51.29 -5.24 -7.51
CA ILE A 128 -51.53 -3.85 -7.10
C ILE A 128 -52.58 -3.21 -8.01
N THR A 129 -52.46 -3.40 -9.32
CA THR A 129 -53.40 -2.86 -10.32
C THR A 129 -54.81 -3.43 -10.13
N SER A 130 -54.92 -4.73 -9.87
CA SER A 130 -56.22 -5.39 -9.59
C SER A 130 -56.90 -4.84 -8.32
N VAL A 131 -56.13 -4.63 -7.24
CA VAL A 131 -56.66 -4.07 -5.98
C VAL A 131 -57.13 -2.63 -6.18
N MET A 132 -56.37 -1.81 -6.91
CA MET A 132 -56.77 -0.42 -7.21
C MET A 132 -58.06 -0.35 -8.05
N GLN A 133 -58.21 -1.22 -9.04
CA GLN A 133 -59.42 -1.29 -9.86
C GLN A 133 -60.63 -1.79 -9.08
N GLN A 134 -60.46 -2.72 -8.13
CA GLN A 134 -61.56 -3.18 -7.27
C GLN A 134 -62.06 -2.08 -6.34
N ASN A 135 -61.15 -1.31 -5.74
CA ASN A 135 -61.50 -0.20 -4.84
C ASN A 135 -62.24 0.94 -5.57
N GLN A 136 -61.91 1.21 -6.84
CA GLN A 136 -62.62 2.20 -7.65
C GLN A 136 -64.02 1.78 -8.08
N ARG A 137 -64.34 0.48 -8.11
CA ARG A 137 -65.68 -0.03 -8.46
C ARG A 137 -66.66 -0.03 -7.28
N HIS A 138 -66.17 0.21 -6.06
CA HIS A 138 -66.95 0.16 -4.81
C HIS A 138 -67.09 1.54 -4.13
N SER A 139 -66.69 2.63 -4.81
CA SER A 139 -67.00 4.02 -4.45
C SER A 139 -68.02 4.59 -5.44
#